data_AF-A0A4Q3VIV0-F1
#
_entry.id   AF-A0A4Q3VIV0-F1
#
_cell.length_a   1.000
_cell.length_b   1.000
_cell.length_c   1.000
_cell.angle_alpha   90.00
_cell.angle_beta   90.00
_cell.angle_gamma   90.00
#
_symmetry.space_group_name_H-M   'P 1'
#
loop_
_entity.id
_entity.type
_entity.pdbx_description
1 polymer ?
#
loop_
_entity_poly.entity_id
_entity_poly.type
_entity_poly.pdbx_seq_one_letter_code
_entity_poly.pdbx_strand_id
1 'polypeptide(L)'
;MKSFLVVCLLSITFATQAQRLNKVVMSETGDLQSIAVELDENVVVNISPAGEVGEYGIDIYKGRTDRMQERLEQYTGKVDRYTDLVDEAFRGKIRYIGMKELTYYSSFEDVELAGKLKSIGTARIEYYNKYDEAALRGKIKRIGSNDILYYSSFDASFGGKVRSIGPVQVSYYTNFEDKAFRGKVKSIGSFNFVYYSSYDRKELAGHLKSGWRIHYVNGIKFMLK
;
A
#
# COMPACT_ATOMS: atom_id res chain seq x y z
N MET A 1 61.95 -2.34 14.53
CA MET A 1 60.98 -3.35 14.03
C MET A 1 59.71 -3.20 14.86
N LYS A 2 58.77 -2.37 14.41
CA LYS A 2 57.47 -2.12 15.05
C LYS A 2 56.40 -2.63 14.09
N SER A 3 56.05 -3.89 14.25
CA SER A 3 54.99 -4.55 13.50
C SER A 3 54.22 -5.37 14.52
N PHE A 4 53.05 -4.89 14.96
CA PHE A 4 51.85 -5.69 15.17
C PHE A 4 50.71 -4.83 15.71
N LEU A 5 49.48 -5.27 15.42
CA LEU A 5 48.18 -4.71 15.84
C LEU A 5 47.68 -3.46 15.10
N VAL A 6 47.47 -3.61 13.80
CA VAL A 6 46.29 -3.05 13.16
C VAL A 6 45.13 -4.01 13.45
N VAL A 7 44.29 -3.69 14.44
CA VAL A 7 43.04 -4.42 14.71
C VAL A 7 42.09 -4.15 13.55
N CYS A 8 41.78 -5.20 12.78
CA CYS A 8 40.76 -5.20 11.75
C CYS A 8 39.41 -4.77 12.33
N LEU A 9 38.97 -3.55 12.00
CA LEU A 9 37.55 -3.20 11.95
C LEU A 9 36.91 -4.01 10.81
N LEU A 10 36.40 -5.20 11.12
CA LEU A 10 35.47 -5.89 10.23
C LEU A 10 34.04 -5.53 10.66
N SER A 11 33.63 -4.32 10.32
CA SER A 11 32.22 -3.91 10.44
C SER A 11 31.44 -4.67 9.36
N ILE A 12 30.86 -5.82 9.72
CA ILE A 12 29.90 -6.52 8.87
C ILE A 12 28.66 -5.62 8.81
N THR A 13 28.58 -4.78 7.79
CA THR A 13 27.36 -4.05 7.46
C THR A 13 26.38 -5.07 6.86
N PHE A 14 25.52 -5.63 7.70
CA PHE A 14 24.30 -6.26 7.21
C PHE A 14 23.51 -5.16 6.49
N ALA A 15 23.49 -5.21 5.16
CA ALA A 15 22.64 -4.34 4.36
C ALA A 15 21.19 -4.73 4.70
N THR A 16 20.59 -4.03 5.66
CA THR A 16 19.17 -4.14 5.93
C THR A 16 18.47 -3.48 4.75
N GLN A 17 18.04 -4.28 3.78
CA GLN A 17 17.06 -3.83 2.80
C GLN A 17 15.82 -3.44 3.61
N ALA A 18 15.53 -2.14 3.68
CA ALA A 18 14.32 -1.65 4.31
C ALA A 18 13.12 -2.27 3.55
N GLN A 19 12.13 -2.79 4.29
CA GLN A 19 10.90 -3.27 3.67
C GLN A 19 10.30 -2.09 2.90
N ARG A 20 10.03 -2.33 1.61
CA ARG A 20 9.58 -1.28 0.71
C ARG A 20 8.12 -1.43 0.39
N LEU A 21 7.44 -0.28 0.32
CA LEU A 21 6.16 -0.18 -0.35
C LEU A 21 6.36 -0.59 -1.81
N ASN A 22 5.75 -1.71 -2.21
CA ASN A 22 5.96 -2.32 -3.52
C ASN A 22 4.82 -1.99 -4.47
N LYS A 23 3.58 -2.05 -3.99
CA LYS A 23 2.39 -1.90 -4.83
C LYS A 23 1.28 -1.12 -4.13
N VAL A 24 0.52 -0.37 -4.91
CA VAL A 24 -0.71 0.30 -4.52
C VAL A 24 -1.77 -0.07 -5.55
N VAL A 25 -2.91 -0.55 -5.07
CA VAL A 25 -4.10 -0.78 -5.89
C VAL A 25 -5.18 0.19 -5.45
N MET A 26 -5.76 0.90 -6.42
CA MET A 26 -6.82 1.87 -6.17
C MET A 26 -7.87 1.85 -7.29
N SER A 27 -9.08 2.31 -6.97
CA SER A 27 -10.14 2.45 -7.97
C SER A 27 -9.87 3.61 -8.92
N GLU A 28 -10.51 3.59 -10.10
CA GLU A 28 -10.58 4.75 -11.00
C GLU A 28 -11.13 6.02 -10.30
N THR A 29 -11.85 5.90 -9.19
CA THR A 29 -12.38 7.03 -8.39
C THR A 29 -11.45 7.51 -7.28
N GLY A 30 -10.32 6.85 -7.04
CA GLY A 30 -9.33 7.27 -6.04
C GLY A 30 -9.43 6.59 -4.68
N ASP A 31 -10.27 5.57 -4.55
CA ASP A 31 -10.40 4.81 -3.32
C ASP A 31 -9.26 3.80 -3.23
N LEU A 32 -8.51 3.84 -2.14
CA LEU A 32 -7.46 2.86 -1.88
C LEU A 32 -8.10 1.48 -1.66
N GLN A 33 -7.63 0.47 -2.38
CA GLN A 33 -8.13 -0.91 -2.26
C GLN A 33 -7.13 -1.82 -1.52
N SER A 34 -5.84 -1.67 -1.79
CA SER A 34 -4.80 -2.42 -1.08
C SER A 34 -3.43 -1.78 -1.26
N ILE A 35 -2.59 -1.98 -0.27
CA ILE A 35 -1.17 -1.65 -0.29
C ILE A 35 -0.38 -2.95 -0.16
N ALA A 36 0.66 -3.14 -0.95
CA ALA A 36 1.53 -4.29 -0.81
C ALA A 36 2.92 -3.88 -0.37
N VAL A 37 3.43 -4.57 0.65
CA VAL A 37 4.83 -4.47 1.08
C VAL A 37 5.58 -5.68 0.56
N GLU A 38 6.78 -5.43 0.04
CA GLU A 38 7.72 -6.49 -0.31
C GLU A 38 8.68 -6.77 0.84
N LEU A 39 8.79 -8.04 1.18
CA LEU A 39 9.68 -8.61 2.18
C LEU A 39 10.92 -9.23 1.51
N ASP A 40 11.73 -9.91 2.31
CA ASP A 40 12.83 -10.72 1.79
C ASP A 40 12.26 -11.85 0.89
N GLU A 41 13.12 -12.46 0.08
CA GLU A 41 12.76 -13.57 -0.82
C GLU A 41 11.67 -13.21 -1.87
N ASN A 42 11.48 -11.91 -2.14
CA ASN A 42 10.44 -11.36 -3.03
C ASN A 42 9.00 -11.70 -2.58
N VAL A 43 8.78 -11.96 -1.29
CA VAL A 43 7.44 -12.17 -0.77
C VAL A 43 6.70 -10.84 -0.72
N VAL A 44 5.51 -10.80 -1.31
CA VAL A 44 4.61 -9.66 -1.30
C VAL A 44 3.49 -9.94 -0.29
N VAL A 45 3.19 -8.96 0.55
CA VAL A 45 2.08 -9.02 1.52
C VAL A 45 1.11 -7.90 1.21
N ASN A 46 -0.11 -8.24 0.82
CA ASN A 46 -1.18 -7.26 0.62
C ASN A 46 -1.80 -6.89 1.97
N ILE A 47 -2.07 -5.59 2.13
CA ILE A 47 -2.63 -4.99 3.33
C ILE A 47 -3.82 -4.14 2.88
N SER A 48 -4.98 -4.33 3.53
CA SER A 48 -6.17 -3.51 3.27
C SER A 48 -5.97 -2.08 3.78
N PRO A 49 -6.75 -1.09 3.30
CA PRO A 49 -6.72 0.27 3.83
C PRO A 49 -7.00 0.34 5.33
N ALA A 50 -7.70 -0.66 5.86
CA ALA A 50 -8.04 -0.79 7.27
C ALA A 50 -6.96 -1.50 8.10
N GLY A 51 -5.85 -1.93 7.50
CA GLY A 51 -4.74 -2.56 8.23
C GLY A 51 -4.84 -4.08 8.37
N GLU A 52 -5.69 -4.74 7.59
CA GLU A 52 -5.79 -6.20 7.62
C GLU A 52 -4.80 -6.82 6.64
N VAL A 53 -4.13 -7.89 7.06
CA VAL A 53 -3.26 -8.67 6.17
C VAL A 53 -4.13 -9.55 5.29
N GLY A 54 -4.06 -9.33 3.97
CA GLY A 54 -4.73 -10.11 2.95
C GLY A 54 -3.84 -11.20 2.37
N GLU A 55 -3.96 -11.40 1.05
CA GLU A 55 -3.15 -12.37 0.32
C GLU A 55 -1.65 -12.03 0.39
N TYR A 56 -0.83 -13.05 0.56
CA TYR A 56 0.62 -12.95 0.52
C TYR A 56 1.22 -14.11 -0.27
N GLY A 57 2.41 -13.91 -0.81
CA GLY A 57 3.08 -14.93 -1.61
C GLY A 57 4.19 -14.35 -2.48
N ILE A 58 4.73 -15.15 -3.38
CA ILE A 58 5.80 -14.73 -4.30
C ILE A 58 5.17 -14.14 -5.55
N ASP A 59 5.61 -12.93 -5.92
CA ASP A 59 5.24 -12.32 -7.19
C ASP A 59 6.19 -12.80 -8.30
N ILE A 60 5.83 -13.90 -8.96
CA ILE A 60 6.58 -14.47 -10.09
C ILE A 60 6.43 -13.65 -11.39
N TYR A 61 5.49 -12.70 -11.42
CA TYR A 61 5.23 -11.84 -12.59
C TYR A 61 5.88 -10.47 -12.45
N LYS A 62 6.68 -10.26 -11.41
CA LYS A 62 7.43 -9.02 -11.17
C LYS A 62 8.22 -8.61 -12.42
N GLY A 63 7.80 -7.49 -13.02
CA GLY A 63 8.42 -6.93 -14.23
C GLY A 63 7.91 -7.47 -15.57
N ARG A 64 6.92 -8.39 -15.58
CA ARG A 64 6.24 -8.83 -16.81
C ARG A 64 4.98 -7.98 -17.04
N THR A 65 4.82 -7.47 -18.25
CA THR A 65 3.85 -6.43 -18.63
C THR A 65 2.38 -6.89 -18.64
N ASP A 66 1.50 -5.98 -18.17
CA ASP A 66 0.07 -5.66 -18.41
C ASP A 66 -1.00 -6.67 -18.82
N ARG A 67 -0.68 -7.90 -19.24
CA ARG A 67 -1.68 -8.84 -19.80
C ARG A 67 -1.99 -10.05 -18.93
N MET A 68 -1.26 -10.26 -17.82
CA MET A 68 -1.53 -11.36 -16.90
C MET A 68 -2.10 -10.82 -15.60
N GLN A 69 -3.21 -11.41 -15.17
CA GLN A 69 -3.75 -11.19 -13.83
C GLN A 69 -2.69 -11.64 -12.84
N GLU A 70 -2.04 -10.68 -12.17
CA GLU A 70 -1.06 -10.99 -11.13
C GLU A 70 -1.70 -11.90 -10.10
N ARG A 71 -1.06 -13.03 -9.86
CA ARG A 71 -1.41 -13.96 -8.80
C ARG A 71 -0.17 -14.17 -7.97
N LEU A 72 -0.34 -14.14 -6.65
CA LEU A 72 0.74 -14.50 -5.75
C LEU A 72 0.81 -16.03 -5.69
N GLU A 73 2.00 -16.58 -5.94
CA GLU A 73 2.21 -17.99 -5.69
C GLU A 73 2.45 -18.22 -4.21
N GLN A 74 2.03 -19.39 -3.72
CA GLN A 74 2.17 -19.72 -2.31
C GLN A 74 3.65 -19.64 -1.90
N TYR A 75 3.92 -18.86 -0.86
CA TYR A 75 5.23 -18.84 -0.25
C TYR A 75 5.48 -20.16 0.50
N THR A 76 6.55 -20.87 0.12
CA THR A 76 6.89 -22.19 0.66
C THR A 76 7.81 -22.14 1.88
N GLY A 77 8.29 -20.95 2.25
CA GLY A 77 9.12 -20.76 3.43
C GLY A 77 8.33 -20.77 4.74
N LYS A 78 9.01 -20.44 5.83
CA LYS A 78 8.42 -20.46 7.17
C LYS A 78 7.30 -19.42 7.31
N VAL A 79 6.12 -19.85 7.76
CA VAL A 79 5.01 -18.97 8.14
C VAL A 79 4.45 -19.42 9.49
N ASP A 80 4.51 -18.54 10.49
CA ASP A 80 3.97 -18.80 11.82
C ASP A 80 2.76 -17.90 12.09
N ARG A 81 1.78 -18.41 12.84
CA ARG A 81 0.61 -17.65 13.29
C ARG A 81 0.66 -17.41 14.80
N TYR A 82 -0.06 -16.40 15.26
CA TYR A 82 -0.32 -16.22 16.69
C TYR A 82 -1.17 -17.37 17.21
N THR A 83 -0.85 -17.81 18.43
CA THR A 83 -1.69 -18.77 19.17
C THR A 83 -2.85 -18.02 19.82
N ASP A 84 -4.00 -18.69 19.98
CA ASP A 84 -5.22 -18.07 20.54
C ASP A 84 -5.10 -17.65 22.02
N LEU A 85 -4.01 -18.02 22.68
CA LEU A 85 -3.70 -17.74 24.09
C LEU A 85 -3.05 -16.37 24.33
N VAL A 86 -2.60 -15.65 23.28
CA VAL A 86 -1.86 -14.39 23.44
C VAL A 86 -2.80 -13.21 23.63
N ASP A 87 -3.71 -13.02 22.67
CA ASP A 87 -4.69 -11.93 22.66
C ASP A 87 -5.84 -12.34 21.72
N GLU A 88 -7.07 -11.98 22.06
CA GLU A 88 -8.23 -12.23 21.20
C GLU A 88 -8.13 -11.52 19.85
N ALA A 89 -7.53 -10.33 19.82
CA ALA A 89 -7.33 -9.54 18.63
C ALA A 89 -6.30 -10.17 17.68
N PHE A 90 -5.51 -11.15 18.13
CA PHE A 90 -4.48 -11.81 17.30
C PHE A 90 -4.91 -13.15 16.70
N ARG A 91 -6.11 -13.64 17.03
CA ARG A 91 -6.56 -14.97 16.58
C ARG A 91 -6.55 -15.09 15.07
N GLY A 92 -5.93 -16.17 14.57
CA GLY A 92 -5.78 -16.45 13.14
C GLY A 92 -4.78 -15.55 12.40
N LYS A 93 -4.18 -14.54 13.05
CA LYS A 93 -3.26 -13.61 12.40
C LYS A 93 -1.86 -14.20 12.23
N ILE A 94 -1.20 -13.79 11.15
CA ILE A 94 0.16 -14.22 10.82
C ILE A 94 1.13 -13.46 11.71
N ARG A 95 2.02 -14.16 12.40
CA ARG A 95 3.07 -13.60 13.25
C ARG A 95 4.40 -13.49 12.52
N TYR A 96 4.77 -14.46 11.69
CA TYR A 96 6.00 -14.43 10.92
C TYR A 96 5.77 -14.88 9.49
N ILE A 97 6.44 -14.20 8.55
CA ILE A 97 6.65 -14.65 7.17
C ILE A 97 8.16 -14.59 6.92
N GLY A 98 8.77 -15.76 6.73
CA GLY A 98 10.23 -15.90 6.74
C GLY A 98 10.81 -15.37 8.05
N MET A 99 11.72 -14.40 7.96
CA MET A 99 12.33 -13.74 9.11
C MET A 99 11.62 -12.46 9.55
N LYS A 100 10.55 -12.05 8.86
CA LYS A 100 9.86 -10.80 9.16
C LYS A 100 8.71 -11.04 10.12
N GLU A 101 8.76 -10.35 11.25
CA GLU A 101 7.65 -10.33 12.22
C GLU A 101 6.54 -9.39 11.75
N LEU A 102 5.30 -9.83 11.91
CA LEU A 102 4.10 -9.03 11.76
C LEU A 102 3.50 -8.86 13.15
N THR A 103 3.42 -7.61 13.61
CA THR A 103 2.83 -7.28 14.92
C THR A 103 1.50 -6.57 14.73
N TYR A 104 0.61 -6.66 15.72
CA TYR A 104 -0.74 -6.07 15.67
C TYR A 104 -1.02 -5.30 16.96
N TYR A 105 -1.99 -4.40 16.90
CA TYR A 105 -2.52 -3.74 18.09
C TYR A 105 -3.32 -4.74 18.93
N SER A 106 -2.99 -4.85 20.22
CA SER A 106 -3.69 -5.70 21.18
C SER A 106 -5.10 -5.18 21.48
N SER A 107 -5.94 -6.01 22.10
CA SER A 107 -7.28 -5.59 22.55
C SER A 107 -7.25 -4.52 23.65
N PHE A 108 -6.12 -4.38 24.35
CA PHE A 108 -5.95 -3.44 25.46
C PHE A 108 -5.38 -2.07 25.07
N GLU A 109 -4.95 -1.89 23.81
CA GLU A 109 -4.33 -0.64 23.35
C GLU A 109 -5.37 0.43 22.96
N ASP A 110 -5.93 0.32 21.76
CA ASP A 110 -6.98 1.20 21.26
C ASP A 110 -8.03 0.33 20.57
N VAL A 111 -9.27 0.45 21.03
CA VAL A 111 -10.40 -0.33 20.51
C VAL A 111 -10.62 -0.10 19.01
N GLU A 112 -10.31 1.08 18.48
CA GLU A 112 -10.42 1.38 17.05
C GLU A 112 -9.29 0.74 16.23
N LEU A 113 -8.18 0.38 16.88
CA LEU A 113 -7.00 -0.21 16.24
C LEU A 113 -6.84 -1.71 16.49
N ALA A 114 -7.55 -2.27 17.47
CA ALA A 114 -7.44 -3.66 17.88
C ALA A 114 -7.43 -4.62 16.67
N GLY A 115 -6.38 -5.43 16.58
CA GLY A 115 -6.17 -6.40 15.50
C GLY A 115 -5.65 -5.80 14.19
N LYS A 116 -5.55 -4.49 14.01
CA LYS A 116 -4.89 -3.90 12.83
C LYS A 116 -3.39 -4.16 12.86
N LEU A 117 -2.78 -4.28 11.69
CA LEU A 117 -1.34 -4.49 11.54
C LEU A 117 -0.58 -3.25 12.04
N LYS A 118 0.30 -3.44 13.02
CA LYS A 118 1.09 -2.39 13.67
C LYS A 118 2.47 -2.26 13.03
N SER A 119 3.09 -3.37 12.66
CA SER A 119 4.34 -3.36 11.91
C SER A 119 4.53 -4.62 11.08
N ILE A 120 5.37 -4.51 10.05
CA ILE A 120 5.88 -5.62 9.27
C ILE A 120 7.41 -5.49 9.12
N GLY A 121 8.14 -6.33 9.86
CA GLY A 121 9.57 -6.16 10.10
C GLY A 121 9.87 -4.76 10.67
N THR A 122 10.65 -3.95 9.95
CA THR A 122 11.01 -2.59 10.38
C THR A 122 10.02 -1.52 9.93
N ALA A 123 9.11 -1.85 8.99
CA ALA A 123 8.10 -0.92 8.54
C ALA A 123 6.98 -0.81 9.58
N ARG A 124 6.89 0.35 10.24
CA ARG A 124 5.77 0.70 11.11
C ARG A 124 4.58 1.16 10.30
N ILE A 125 3.38 0.85 10.78
CA ILE A 125 2.13 1.29 10.18
C ILE A 125 1.42 2.19 11.17
N GLU A 126 0.98 3.34 10.69
CA GLU A 126 0.21 4.28 11.48
C GLU A 126 -1.13 4.55 10.83
N TYR A 127 -2.09 4.87 11.67
CA TYR A 127 -3.49 5.05 11.30
C TYR A 127 -3.96 6.44 11.68
N TYR A 128 -4.93 6.95 10.93
CA TYR A 128 -5.73 8.09 11.38
C TYR A 128 -6.54 7.69 12.61
N ASN A 129 -6.48 8.50 13.66
CA ASN A 129 -7.05 8.21 14.98
C ASN A 129 -8.20 9.15 15.33
N LYS A 130 -8.72 9.04 16.56
CA LYS A 130 -9.83 9.86 17.05
C LYS A 130 -9.65 11.39 16.97
N TYR A 131 -8.41 11.87 16.95
CA TYR A 131 -8.08 13.29 16.81
C TYR A 131 -8.05 13.75 15.34
N ASP A 132 -8.02 12.80 14.41
CA ASP A 132 -8.17 13.06 12.99
C ASP A 132 -9.66 13.09 12.58
N GLU A 133 -9.90 13.53 11.34
CA GLU A 133 -11.23 13.63 10.74
C GLU A 133 -11.96 12.27 10.73
N ALA A 134 -13.24 12.29 11.12
CA ALA A 134 -14.05 11.09 11.27
C ALA A 134 -14.07 10.19 10.02
N ALA A 135 -14.08 10.77 8.80
CA ALA A 135 -14.11 10.02 7.55
C ALA A 135 -12.78 9.31 7.21
N LEU A 136 -11.69 9.66 7.90
CA LEU A 136 -10.37 9.07 7.69
C LEU A 136 -9.99 8.05 8.78
N ARG A 137 -10.68 8.03 9.92
CA ARG A 137 -10.34 7.18 11.07
C ARG A 137 -10.20 5.72 10.68
N GLY A 138 -9.16 5.09 11.22
CA GLY A 138 -8.84 3.69 10.98
C GLY A 138 -8.25 3.39 9.61
N LYS A 139 -8.13 4.38 8.68
CA LYS A 139 -7.36 4.24 7.44
C LYS A 139 -5.86 4.35 7.74
N ILE A 140 -5.05 3.63 6.96
CA ILE A 140 -3.59 3.76 7.02
C ILE A 140 -3.18 5.18 6.63
N LYS A 141 -2.46 5.84 7.53
CA LYS A 141 -1.86 7.18 7.39
C LYS A 141 -0.41 7.11 6.93
N ARG A 142 0.32 6.07 7.32
CA ARG A 142 1.74 5.91 6.98
C ARG A 142 2.15 4.44 7.01
N ILE A 143 3.05 4.06 6.11
CA ILE A 143 3.72 2.75 6.09
C ILE A 143 5.23 2.91 5.84
N GLY A 144 6.03 2.52 6.83
CA GLY A 144 7.47 2.80 6.82
C GLY A 144 7.73 4.30 6.71
N SER A 145 8.44 4.71 5.65
CA SER A 145 8.74 6.11 5.34
C SER A 145 7.72 6.79 4.41
N ASN A 146 6.66 6.09 3.98
CA ASN A 146 5.69 6.62 3.02
C ASN A 146 4.41 7.06 3.74
N ASP A 147 4.13 8.36 3.73
CA ASP A 147 2.84 8.91 4.15
C ASP A 147 1.76 8.65 3.10
N ILE A 148 0.54 8.42 3.54
CA ILE A 148 -0.64 8.24 2.71
C ILE A 148 -1.63 9.31 3.10
N LEU A 149 -1.72 10.33 2.27
CA LEU A 149 -2.60 11.47 2.51
C LEU A 149 -3.90 11.27 1.75
N TYR A 150 -5.00 11.62 2.38
CA TYR A 150 -6.32 11.65 1.77
C TYR A 150 -6.84 13.08 1.71
N TYR A 151 -7.75 13.34 0.77
CA TYR A 151 -8.54 14.55 0.78
C TYR A 151 -9.51 14.54 1.96
N SER A 152 -9.62 15.68 2.62
CA SER A 152 -10.58 15.91 3.71
C SER A 152 -12.03 15.84 3.19
N SER A 153 -12.97 15.44 4.02
CA SER A 153 -14.41 15.49 3.73
C SER A 153 -14.91 16.89 3.38
N PHE A 154 -14.19 17.95 3.77
CA PHE A 154 -14.52 19.33 3.39
C PHE A 154 -14.25 19.62 1.91
N ASP A 155 -13.45 18.78 1.24
CA ASP A 155 -13.31 18.83 -0.20
C ASP A 155 -14.50 18.11 -0.86
N ALA A 156 -15.52 18.89 -1.23
CA ALA A 156 -16.76 18.37 -1.80
C ALA A 156 -16.57 17.54 -3.09
N SER A 157 -15.42 17.66 -3.76
CA SER A 157 -15.14 16.90 -4.99
C SER A 157 -14.32 15.64 -4.72
N PHE A 158 -13.50 15.65 -3.68
CA PHE A 158 -12.46 14.64 -3.49
C PHE A 158 -12.44 13.96 -2.12
N GLY A 159 -13.34 14.33 -1.20
CA GLY A 159 -13.35 13.83 0.18
C GLY A 159 -13.17 12.31 0.28
N GLY A 160 -12.19 11.90 1.10
CA GLY A 160 -11.86 10.50 1.35
C GLY A 160 -10.96 9.82 0.31
N LYS A 161 -10.72 10.44 -0.86
CA LYS A 161 -9.85 9.91 -1.92
C LYS A 161 -8.37 10.09 -1.58
N VAL A 162 -7.52 9.21 -2.12
CA VAL A 162 -6.07 9.31 -1.95
C VAL A 162 -5.54 10.58 -2.63
N ARG A 163 -4.87 11.44 -1.89
CA ARG A 163 -4.21 12.65 -2.40
C ARG A 163 -2.76 12.38 -2.79
N SER A 164 -2.03 11.63 -1.97
CA SER A 164 -0.64 11.29 -2.26
C SER A 164 -0.19 10.06 -1.49
N ILE A 165 0.84 9.38 -2.03
CA ILE A 165 1.52 8.27 -1.39
C ILE A 165 3.03 8.50 -1.50
N GLY A 166 3.68 8.72 -0.36
CA GLY A 166 5.05 9.24 -0.30
C GLY A 166 5.17 10.52 -1.14
N PRO A 167 6.15 10.63 -2.04
CA PRO A 167 6.30 11.79 -2.90
C PRO A 167 5.36 11.79 -4.13
N VAL A 168 4.58 10.72 -4.35
CA VAL A 168 3.73 10.58 -5.54
C VAL A 168 2.38 11.24 -5.30
N GLN A 169 2.08 12.29 -6.06
CA GLN A 169 0.78 12.98 -6.04
C GLN A 169 -0.25 12.26 -6.91
N VAL A 170 -1.51 12.27 -6.49
CA VAL A 170 -2.66 11.78 -7.26
C VAL A 170 -3.62 12.94 -7.48
N SER A 171 -3.96 13.20 -8.74
CA SER A 171 -4.91 14.26 -9.10
C SER A 171 -6.18 13.68 -9.70
N TYR A 172 -7.26 14.47 -9.68
CA TYR A 172 -8.60 14.03 -10.07
C TYR A 172 -9.24 15.01 -11.03
N TYR A 173 -10.14 14.48 -11.86
CA TYR A 173 -11.06 15.29 -12.63
C TYR A 173 -12.06 15.96 -11.67
N THR A 174 -12.20 17.27 -11.77
CA THR A 174 -13.02 18.12 -10.91
C THR A 174 -14.52 17.98 -11.22
N ASN A 175 -15.37 18.53 -10.36
CA ASN A 175 -16.82 18.53 -10.55
C ASN A 175 -17.31 19.41 -11.72
N PHE A 176 -16.45 20.28 -12.27
CA PHE A 176 -16.75 21.12 -13.42
C PHE A 176 -16.46 20.43 -14.76
N GLU A 177 -15.77 19.29 -14.73
CA GLU A 177 -15.46 18.51 -15.92
C GLU A 177 -16.63 17.56 -16.27
N ASP A 178 -16.50 16.85 -17.39
CA ASP A 178 -17.58 16.04 -17.96
C ASP A 178 -18.12 15.01 -16.97
N LYS A 179 -19.45 14.90 -16.91
CA LYS A 179 -20.17 13.98 -16.02
C LYS A 179 -19.74 12.52 -16.14
N ALA A 180 -19.19 12.10 -17.27
CA ALA A 180 -18.76 10.73 -17.53
C ALA A 180 -17.47 10.36 -16.76
N PHE A 181 -16.63 11.33 -16.42
CA PHE A 181 -15.34 11.08 -15.76
C PHE A 181 -15.01 12.03 -14.60
N ARG A 182 -15.88 12.98 -14.25
CA ARG A 182 -15.71 13.79 -13.03
C ARG A 182 -15.48 12.89 -11.81
N GLY A 183 -14.53 13.29 -10.98
CA GLY A 183 -14.10 12.54 -9.81
C GLY A 183 -13.16 11.35 -10.10
N LYS A 184 -12.90 11.00 -11.36
CA LYS A 184 -11.92 9.94 -11.69
C LYS A 184 -10.49 10.43 -11.56
N VAL A 185 -9.55 9.51 -11.34
CA VAL A 185 -8.12 9.76 -11.30
C VAL A 185 -7.67 10.34 -12.64
N LYS A 186 -7.12 11.55 -12.60
CA LYS A 186 -6.60 12.30 -13.74
C LYS A 186 -5.11 12.06 -13.94
N SER A 187 -4.35 11.98 -12.85
CA SER A 187 -2.93 11.65 -12.91
C SER A 187 -2.41 10.96 -11.65
N ILE A 188 -1.34 10.17 -11.82
CA ILE A 188 -0.51 9.64 -10.73
C ILE A 188 0.94 10.00 -11.05
N GLY A 189 1.52 10.91 -10.28
CA GLY A 189 2.79 11.55 -10.62
C GLY A 189 2.73 12.24 -11.98
N SER A 190 3.64 11.86 -12.88
CA SER A 190 3.70 12.38 -14.26
C SER A 190 2.80 11.64 -15.26
N PHE A 191 2.15 10.54 -14.85
CA PHE A 191 1.31 9.74 -15.73
C PHE A 191 -0.12 10.26 -15.73
N ASN A 192 -0.68 10.48 -16.93
CA ASN A 192 -2.02 11.04 -17.12
C ASN A 192 -2.98 9.97 -17.67
N PHE A 193 -4.23 10.06 -17.25
CA PHE A 193 -5.33 9.22 -17.70
C PHE A 193 -6.34 10.10 -18.43
N VAL A 194 -6.81 9.63 -19.58
CA VAL A 194 -7.84 10.31 -20.36
C VAL A 194 -9.01 9.35 -20.50
N TYR A 195 -10.23 9.84 -20.26
CA TYR A 195 -11.45 9.06 -20.37
C TYR A 195 -12.30 9.56 -21.55
N TYR A 196 -13.17 8.68 -22.06
CA TYR A 196 -14.22 9.08 -22.99
C TYR A 196 -15.22 9.99 -22.28
N SER A 197 -15.58 11.08 -22.95
CA SER A 197 -16.56 12.07 -22.51
C SER A 197 -17.99 11.59 -22.69
N SER A 198 -18.95 12.36 -22.20
CA SER A 198 -20.37 12.11 -22.43
C SER A 198 -20.83 12.40 -23.88
N TYR A 199 -19.96 13.00 -24.70
CA TYR A 199 -20.18 13.22 -26.14
C TYR A 199 -19.66 12.08 -27.01
N ASP A 200 -18.82 11.20 -26.47
CA ASP A 200 -18.41 9.97 -27.15
C ASP A 200 -19.57 8.95 -27.17
N ARG A 201 -19.37 7.80 -27.81
CA ARG A 201 -20.41 6.76 -27.85
C ARG A 201 -20.82 6.35 -26.44
N LYS A 202 -22.12 6.18 -26.22
CA LYS A 202 -22.71 5.96 -24.88
C LYS A 202 -22.09 4.77 -24.16
N GLU A 203 -21.74 3.71 -24.89
CA GLU A 203 -21.08 2.50 -24.39
C GLU A 203 -19.61 2.70 -24.00
N LEU A 204 -18.98 3.80 -24.43
CA LEU A 204 -17.60 4.14 -24.10
C LEU A 204 -17.50 5.23 -23.02
N ALA A 205 -18.55 6.04 -22.82
CA ALA A 205 -18.53 7.16 -21.90
C ALA A 205 -18.02 6.76 -20.50
N GLY A 206 -16.99 7.46 -20.03
CA GLY A 206 -16.33 7.21 -18.75
C GLY A 206 -15.29 6.10 -18.78
N HIS A 207 -15.19 5.27 -19.82
CA HIS A 207 -14.11 4.29 -19.94
C HIS A 207 -12.77 4.98 -20.23
N LEU A 208 -11.68 4.34 -19.81
CA LEU A 208 -10.32 4.80 -20.09
C LEU A 208 -10.07 4.81 -21.61
N LYS A 209 -9.82 6.00 -22.15
CA LYS A 209 -9.53 6.27 -23.57
C LYS A 209 -8.04 6.20 -23.85
N SER A 210 -7.21 6.70 -22.93
CA SER A 210 -5.74 6.67 -23.02
C SER A 210 -5.10 6.66 -21.64
N GLY A 211 -3.91 6.08 -21.55
CA GLY A 211 -3.20 5.79 -20.30
C GLY A 211 -3.14 4.29 -20.03
N TRP A 212 -2.12 3.86 -19.26
CA TRP A 212 -1.97 2.47 -18.85
C TRP A 212 -2.51 2.32 -17.42
N ARG A 213 -3.20 1.21 -17.13
CA ARG A 213 -3.71 0.99 -15.76
C ARG A 213 -2.60 0.69 -14.76
N ILE A 214 -1.40 0.40 -15.24
CA ILE A 214 -0.26 0.01 -14.43
C ILE A 214 0.90 0.97 -14.72
N HIS A 215 1.44 1.56 -13.67
CA HIS A 215 2.57 2.46 -13.74
C HIS A 215 3.55 2.22 -12.59
N TYR A 216 4.84 2.34 -12.86
CA TYR A 216 5.86 2.36 -11.81
C TYR A 216 6.27 3.81 -11.57
N VAL A 217 6.00 4.33 -10.37
CA VAL A 217 6.32 5.70 -9.98
C VAL A 217 7.10 5.67 -8.69
N ASN A 218 8.31 6.24 -8.70
CA ASN A 218 9.21 6.25 -7.54
C ASN A 218 9.43 4.87 -6.90
N GLY A 219 9.58 3.83 -7.72
CA GLY A 219 9.79 2.45 -7.26
C GLY A 219 8.54 1.73 -6.74
N ILE A 220 7.37 2.38 -6.75
CA ILE A 220 6.08 1.81 -6.36
C ILE A 220 5.27 1.49 -7.60
N LYS A 221 4.68 0.29 -7.67
CA LYS A 221 3.73 -0.10 -8.70
C LYS A 221 2.33 0.43 -8.35
N PHE A 222 1.79 1.34 -9.15
CA PHE A 222 0.41 1.78 -9.07
C PHE A 222 -0.45 0.99 -10.05
N MET A 223 -1.57 0.46 -9.57
CA MET A 223 -2.57 -0.25 -10.37
C MET A 223 -3.94 0.41 -10.18
N LEU A 224 -4.53 0.86 -11.28
CA LEU A 224 -5.86 1.43 -11.35
C LEU A 224 -6.86 0.34 -11.79
N LYS A 225 -7.91 0.13 -11.00
CA LYS A 225 -8.97 -0.85 -11.26
C LYS A 225 -10.33 -0.21 -11.47
#